data_AF-A0A836ME57-F1
#
_entry.id   AF-A0A836ME57-F1
#
_cell.length_a   1.000
_cell.length_b   1.000
_cell.length_c   1.000
_cell.angle_alpha   90.00
_cell.angle_beta   90.00
_cell.angle_gamma   90.00
#
_symmetry.space_group_name_H-M   'P 1'
#
loop_
_entity.id
_entity.type
_entity.pdbx_description
1 polymer ?
#
loop_
_entity_poly.entity_id
_entity_poly.type
_entity_poly.pdbx_seq_one_letter_code
_entity_poly.pdbx_strand_id
1 'polypeptide(L)'
;IFVFEHSLLAKIDRYLNLVDKFIGDMLAWWVKGMEVVAFAHNAKSRLLSQWSAIFGCFEQLNALFELNQNVNTLPVGVSKSDFQKQGVQALQLFYDVILAQSKTHQFNTTLGVKAEFNELMRDIDKVLNIPRLLVTGQHQRITSASQFFAMQKNGRSAIKSRLSVDDVKNLNCALHLISCNVLAKTTANIIETYAENLTPTEIEYITQQTRLLMLKTLNFVRELQHLKRTAENAAEPNNGLYTASYVLAEGLRNMASELMQIAVTTINQKPPLIVKEVAFNGTLQQVAHDFYRDYRRSSELLRLNPQIRQPNWIEAGTLLNCYSE
;
A
#
# COMPACT_ATOMS: atom_id res chain seq x y z
N ILE A 1 11.48 28.93 -11.73
CA ILE A 1 11.41 28.09 -10.50
C ILE A 1 9.96 28.05 -10.00
N PHE A 2 9.36 29.17 -9.58
CA PHE A 2 7.98 29.22 -9.05
C PHE A 2 6.85 28.63 -9.93
N VAL A 3 6.84 28.84 -11.26
CA VAL A 3 5.76 28.34 -12.13
C VAL A 3 5.71 26.80 -12.19
N PHE A 4 6.86 26.13 -12.07
CA PHE A 4 6.95 24.67 -12.15
C PHE A 4 6.62 24.00 -10.81
N GLU A 5 7.00 24.61 -9.68
CA GLU A 5 6.61 24.15 -8.34
C GLU A 5 5.09 24.18 -8.15
N HIS A 6 4.44 25.27 -8.58
CA HIS A 6 2.97 25.36 -8.55
C HIS A 6 2.30 24.29 -9.42
N SER A 7 2.93 23.87 -10.53
CA SER A 7 2.40 22.81 -11.39
C SER A 7 2.52 21.42 -10.77
N LEU A 8 3.65 21.11 -10.11
CA LEU A 8 3.85 19.83 -9.45
C LEU A 8 2.96 19.69 -8.21
N LEU A 9 2.89 20.71 -7.36
CA LEU A 9 2.03 20.69 -6.17
C LEU A 9 0.55 20.50 -6.56
N ALA A 10 0.06 21.23 -7.57
CA ALA A 10 -1.31 21.06 -8.06
C ALA A 10 -1.60 19.64 -8.62
N LYS A 11 -0.59 18.99 -9.25
CA LYS A 11 -0.71 17.59 -9.70
C LYS A 11 -0.77 16.63 -8.51
N ILE A 12 0.07 16.84 -7.50
CA ILE A 12 0.07 16.05 -6.26
C ILE A 12 -1.26 16.20 -5.53
N ASP A 13 -1.77 17.42 -5.35
CA ASP A 13 -3.08 17.68 -4.73
C ASP A 13 -4.21 16.97 -5.46
N ARG A 14 -4.24 17.06 -6.79
CA ARG A 14 -5.23 16.33 -7.61
C ARG A 14 -5.11 14.82 -7.38
N TYR A 15 -3.89 14.31 -7.32
CA TYR A 15 -3.65 12.89 -7.11
C TYR A 15 -4.07 12.42 -5.71
N LEU A 16 -3.75 13.18 -4.66
CA LEU A 16 -4.18 12.88 -3.30
C LEU A 16 -5.70 12.85 -3.17
N ASN A 17 -6.40 13.81 -3.80
CA ASN A 17 -7.87 13.80 -3.89
C ASN A 17 -8.40 12.54 -4.61
N LEU A 18 -7.72 12.11 -5.68
CA LEU A 18 -8.09 10.89 -6.42
C LEU A 18 -7.89 9.63 -5.56
N VAL A 19 -6.78 9.56 -4.81
CA VAL A 19 -6.48 8.49 -3.85
C VAL A 19 -7.52 8.47 -2.72
N ASP A 20 -7.91 9.63 -2.16
CA ASP A 20 -8.92 9.68 -1.10
C ASP A 20 -10.31 9.28 -1.61
N LYS A 21 -10.69 9.69 -2.82
CA LYS A 21 -11.93 9.26 -3.47
C LYS A 21 -11.96 7.73 -3.68
N PHE A 22 -10.82 7.14 -4.05
CA PHE A 22 -10.73 5.70 -4.32
C PHE A 22 -11.09 4.83 -3.11
N ILE A 23 -10.83 5.28 -1.87
CA ILE A 23 -11.28 4.57 -0.67
C ILE A 23 -12.81 4.52 -0.60
N GLY A 24 -13.50 5.61 -0.95
CA GLY A 24 -14.96 5.63 -1.04
C GLY A 24 -15.49 4.62 -2.06
N ASP A 25 -14.89 4.57 -3.25
CA ASP A 25 -15.26 3.60 -4.29
C ASP A 25 -15.01 2.14 -3.82
N MET A 26 -13.95 1.91 -3.05
CA MET A 26 -13.61 0.60 -2.46
C MET A 26 -14.64 0.17 -1.41
N LEU A 27 -15.05 1.08 -0.53
CA LEU A 27 -16.10 0.80 0.45
C LEU A 27 -17.45 0.53 -0.23
N ALA A 28 -17.78 1.27 -1.30
CA ALA A 28 -19.00 1.01 -2.09
C ALA A 28 -18.97 -0.38 -2.76
N TRP A 29 -17.83 -0.77 -3.34
CA TRP A 29 -17.62 -2.12 -3.87
C TRP A 29 -17.76 -3.18 -2.77
N TRP A 30 -17.20 -2.94 -1.59
CA TRP A 30 -17.32 -3.85 -0.46
C TRP A 30 -18.76 -4.07 -0.03
N VAL A 31 -19.55 -2.99 0.09
CA VAL A 31 -20.98 -3.07 0.42
C VAL A 31 -21.73 -3.96 -0.57
N LYS A 32 -21.47 -3.80 -1.88
CA LYS A 32 -22.03 -4.66 -2.92
C LYS A 32 -21.56 -6.10 -2.83
N GLY A 33 -20.29 -6.33 -2.48
CA GLY A 33 -19.78 -7.67 -2.20
C GLY A 33 -20.47 -8.33 -1.00
N MET A 34 -20.69 -7.59 0.08
CA MET A 34 -21.32 -8.08 1.30
C MET A 34 -22.83 -8.30 1.14
N GLU A 35 -23.50 -7.52 0.28
CA GLU A 35 -24.90 -7.75 -0.13
C GLU A 35 -25.07 -9.16 -0.70
N VAL A 36 -24.20 -9.57 -1.64
CA VAL A 36 -24.21 -10.92 -2.21
C VAL A 36 -24.02 -11.99 -1.13
N VAL A 37 -23.12 -11.78 -0.16
CA VAL A 37 -22.90 -12.73 0.94
C VAL A 37 -24.14 -12.86 1.84
N ALA A 38 -24.83 -11.75 2.14
CA ALA A 38 -25.99 -11.73 3.03
C ALA A 38 -27.26 -12.35 2.39
N PHE A 39 -27.35 -12.37 1.06
CA PHE A 39 -28.51 -12.88 0.31
C PHE A 39 -28.27 -14.22 -0.41
N ALA A 40 -27.04 -14.75 -0.42
CA ALA A 40 -26.73 -16.03 -1.04
C ALA A 40 -27.39 -17.25 -0.37
N HIS A 41 -27.50 -18.37 -1.11
CA HIS A 41 -27.81 -19.67 -0.54
C HIS A 41 -26.81 -20.02 0.60
N ASN A 42 -27.30 -20.58 1.71
CA ASN A 42 -26.53 -20.75 2.95
C ASN A 42 -25.99 -19.43 3.57
N ALA A 43 -26.71 -18.32 3.40
CA ALA A 43 -26.37 -16.98 3.89
C ALA A 43 -25.79 -16.97 5.31
N LYS A 44 -26.41 -17.70 6.26
CA LYS A 44 -25.93 -17.77 7.64
C LYS A 44 -24.49 -18.30 7.70
N SER A 45 -24.19 -19.44 7.07
CA SER A 45 -22.83 -19.99 7.11
C SER A 45 -21.82 -19.07 6.41
N ARG A 46 -22.18 -18.46 5.28
CA ARG A 46 -21.27 -17.59 4.52
C ARG A 46 -20.97 -16.29 5.26
N LEU A 47 -22.01 -15.65 5.80
CA LEU A 47 -21.91 -14.45 6.62
C LEU A 47 -20.98 -14.68 7.81
N LEU A 48 -21.20 -15.77 8.55
CA LEU A 48 -20.36 -16.11 9.70
C LEU A 48 -18.91 -16.39 9.28
N SER A 49 -18.67 -17.06 8.15
CA SER A 49 -17.30 -17.32 7.66
C SER A 49 -16.60 -16.03 7.26
N GLN A 50 -17.29 -15.14 6.55
CA GLN A 50 -16.76 -13.83 6.14
C GLN A 50 -16.48 -12.93 7.35
N TRP A 51 -17.38 -12.92 8.35
CA TRP A 51 -17.16 -12.19 9.59
C TRP A 51 -15.97 -12.73 10.39
N SER A 52 -15.84 -14.05 10.46
CA SER A 52 -14.69 -14.72 11.09
C SER A 52 -13.38 -14.30 10.42
N ALA A 53 -13.37 -14.18 9.09
CA ALA A 53 -12.22 -13.68 8.35
C ALA A 53 -11.89 -12.22 8.66
N ILE A 54 -12.90 -11.34 8.69
CA ILE A 54 -12.73 -9.90 9.03
C ILE A 54 -12.17 -9.78 10.45
N PHE A 55 -12.79 -10.44 11.42
CA PHE A 55 -12.37 -10.39 12.82
C PHE A 55 -10.96 -10.97 13.00
N GLY A 56 -10.67 -12.11 12.38
CA GLY A 56 -9.33 -12.69 12.39
C GLY A 56 -8.28 -11.75 11.80
N CYS A 57 -8.62 -11.03 10.73
CA CYS A 57 -7.71 -10.04 10.14
C CYS A 57 -7.46 -8.86 11.07
N PHE A 58 -8.49 -8.37 11.75
CA PHE A 58 -8.36 -7.31 12.75
C PHE A 58 -7.39 -7.69 13.86
N GLU A 59 -7.54 -8.88 14.43
CA GLU A 59 -6.65 -9.39 15.48
C GLU A 59 -5.19 -9.51 14.99
N GLN A 60 -4.99 -9.98 13.77
CA GLN A 60 -3.65 -10.09 13.18
C GLN A 60 -3.03 -8.71 12.90
N LEU A 61 -3.83 -7.73 12.45
CA LEU A 61 -3.38 -6.35 12.28
C LEU A 61 -3.00 -5.71 13.63
N ASN A 62 -3.80 -5.93 14.67
CA ASN A 62 -3.49 -5.49 16.03
C ASN A 62 -2.18 -6.11 16.53
N ALA A 63 -1.97 -7.40 16.30
CA ALA A 63 -0.75 -8.09 16.71
C ALA A 63 0.48 -7.61 15.90
N LEU A 64 0.30 -7.29 14.63
CA LEU A 64 1.37 -6.85 13.73
C LEU A 64 1.88 -5.45 14.07
N PHE A 65 0.98 -4.54 14.44
CA PHE A 65 1.28 -3.11 14.66
C PHE A 65 1.08 -2.65 16.10
N GLU A 66 0.96 -3.59 17.05
CA GLU A 66 0.85 -3.34 18.50
C GLU A 66 -0.17 -2.25 18.87
N LEU A 67 -1.35 -2.32 18.24
CA LEU A 67 -2.38 -1.30 18.39
C LEU A 67 -2.93 -1.24 19.82
N ASN A 68 -3.24 -0.04 20.29
CA ASN A 68 -3.87 0.16 21.59
C ASN A 68 -5.31 -0.38 21.57
N GLN A 69 -5.50 -1.56 22.15
CA GLN A 69 -6.74 -2.35 22.15
C GLN A 69 -7.96 -1.60 22.72
N ASN A 70 -7.75 -0.52 23.47
CA ASN A 70 -8.81 0.24 24.12
C ASN A 70 -9.54 1.23 23.19
N VAL A 71 -8.94 1.60 22.05
CA VAL A 71 -9.49 2.66 21.18
C VAL A 71 -10.23 2.07 19.98
N ASN A 72 -9.70 0.99 19.40
CA ASN A 72 -10.26 0.35 18.22
C ASN A 72 -10.76 -1.03 18.61
N THR A 73 -12.08 -1.25 18.59
CA THR A 73 -12.68 -2.56 18.88
C THR A 73 -13.72 -2.91 17.82
N LEU A 74 -13.81 -4.20 17.50
CA LEU A 74 -14.87 -4.74 16.65
C LEU A 74 -15.90 -5.48 17.50
N PRO A 75 -17.19 -5.45 17.11
CA PRO A 75 -18.22 -6.26 17.77
C PRO A 75 -17.88 -7.75 17.74
N VAL A 76 -18.17 -8.46 18.83
CA VAL A 76 -17.88 -9.91 18.94
C VAL A 76 -18.77 -10.76 18.02
N GLY A 77 -19.95 -10.25 17.66
CA GLY A 77 -20.91 -10.97 16.83
C GLY A 77 -21.58 -10.07 15.81
N VAL A 78 -22.20 -10.72 14.81
CA VAL A 78 -22.81 -10.03 13.68
C VAL A 78 -24.16 -10.64 13.31
N SER A 79 -25.09 -9.77 12.93
CA SER A 79 -26.42 -10.13 12.44
C SER A 79 -26.51 -9.85 10.94
N LYS A 80 -27.55 -10.35 10.26
CA LYS A 80 -27.77 -10.05 8.83
C LYS A 80 -28.00 -8.54 8.59
N SER A 81 -28.67 -7.84 9.50
CA SER A 81 -28.93 -6.40 9.37
C SER A 81 -27.70 -5.54 9.63
N ASP A 82 -26.80 -5.98 10.50
CA ASP A 82 -25.64 -5.17 10.90
C ASP A 82 -24.37 -5.49 10.10
N PHE A 83 -24.33 -6.63 9.40
CA PHE A 83 -23.15 -7.15 8.72
C PHE A 83 -22.50 -6.16 7.76
N GLN A 84 -23.30 -5.47 6.93
CA GLN A 84 -22.76 -4.48 6.00
C GLN A 84 -22.13 -3.30 6.73
N LYS A 85 -22.84 -2.73 7.71
CA LYS A 85 -22.37 -1.58 8.50
C LYS A 85 -21.09 -1.93 9.27
N GLN A 86 -21.09 -3.05 9.97
CA GLN A 86 -19.93 -3.52 10.74
C GLN A 86 -18.75 -3.88 9.82
N GLY A 87 -19.01 -4.46 8.65
CA GLY A 87 -17.97 -4.76 7.65
C GLY A 87 -17.31 -3.50 7.10
N VAL A 88 -18.07 -2.44 6.81
CA VAL A 88 -17.52 -1.14 6.39
C VAL A 88 -16.69 -0.53 7.50
N GLN A 89 -17.19 -0.52 8.73
CA GLN A 89 -16.46 -0.02 9.89
C GLN A 89 -15.14 -0.77 10.08
N ALA A 90 -15.12 -2.09 9.90
CA ALA A 90 -13.90 -2.88 9.99
C ALA A 90 -12.87 -2.50 8.90
N LEU A 91 -13.30 -2.32 7.64
CA LEU A 91 -12.40 -1.89 6.59
C LEU A 91 -11.85 -0.47 6.79
N GLN A 92 -12.66 0.44 7.33
CA GLN A 92 -12.19 1.78 7.71
C GLN A 92 -11.11 1.69 8.78
N LEU A 93 -11.33 0.88 9.82
CA LEU A 93 -10.32 0.62 10.84
C LEU A 93 -9.03 0.02 10.24
N PHE A 94 -9.14 -0.92 9.30
CA PHE A 94 -7.96 -1.48 8.63
C PHE A 94 -7.19 -0.41 7.86
N TYR A 95 -7.90 0.44 7.12
CA TYR A 95 -7.30 1.56 6.41
C TYR A 95 -6.60 2.52 7.36
N ASP A 96 -7.27 2.96 8.42
CA ASP A 96 -6.72 3.91 9.41
C ASP A 96 -5.48 3.35 10.10
N VAL A 97 -5.48 2.05 10.43
CA VAL A 97 -4.34 1.34 11.01
C VAL A 97 -3.16 1.30 10.06
N ILE A 98 -3.38 0.85 8.82
CA ILE A 98 -2.29 0.70 7.84
C ILE A 98 -1.75 2.09 7.45
N LEU A 99 -2.61 3.10 7.38
CA LEU A 99 -2.22 4.49 7.17
C LEU A 99 -1.46 5.08 8.37
N ALA A 100 -1.86 4.76 9.61
CA ALA A 100 -1.14 5.19 10.79
C ALA A 100 0.26 4.57 10.83
N GLN A 101 0.37 3.26 10.54
CA GLN A 101 1.66 2.58 10.43
C GLN A 101 2.55 3.24 9.37
N SER A 102 2.01 3.56 8.18
CA SER A 102 2.82 4.16 7.12
C SER A 102 3.41 5.53 7.50
N LYS A 103 2.76 6.25 8.42
CA LYS A 103 3.24 7.54 8.96
C LYS A 103 4.35 7.39 10.01
N THR A 104 4.55 6.19 10.57
CA THR A 104 5.65 5.95 11.53
C THR A 104 7.01 5.90 10.84
N HIS A 105 7.03 5.59 9.54
CA HIS A 105 8.23 5.54 8.72
C HIS A 105 8.81 6.95 8.49
N GLN A 106 10.11 7.09 8.74
CA GLN A 106 10.84 8.35 8.59
C GLN A 106 11.73 8.32 7.36
N PHE A 107 11.31 9.01 6.30
CA PHE A 107 12.01 9.00 5.00
C PHE A 107 13.22 9.94 4.93
N ASN A 108 13.58 10.62 6.03
CA ASN A 108 14.75 11.50 6.13
C ASN A 108 15.95 10.85 6.87
N THR A 109 15.93 9.54 7.07
CA THR A 109 16.96 8.84 7.87
C THR A 109 18.28 8.65 7.10
N THR A 110 19.34 8.37 7.85
CA THR A 110 20.69 8.07 7.33
C THR A 110 20.76 6.86 6.41
N LEU A 111 19.79 5.94 6.50
CA LEU A 111 19.67 4.73 5.67
C LEU A 111 19.12 5.02 4.26
N GLY A 112 18.56 6.22 4.04
CA GLY A 112 18.05 6.70 2.76
C GLY A 112 16.61 6.27 2.46
N VAL A 113 15.94 7.06 1.61
CA VAL A 113 14.51 6.90 1.27
C VAL A 113 14.19 5.49 0.76
N LYS A 114 15.08 4.92 -0.06
CA LYS A 114 14.88 3.59 -0.65
C LYS A 114 14.82 2.48 0.40
N ALA A 115 15.68 2.54 1.42
CA ALA A 115 15.70 1.53 2.48
C ALA A 115 14.42 1.61 3.31
N GLU A 116 14.02 2.82 3.72
CA GLU A 116 12.80 3.04 4.48
C GLU A 116 11.55 2.61 3.70
N PHE A 117 11.49 2.94 2.40
CA PHE A 117 10.39 2.52 1.53
C PHE A 117 10.31 0.99 1.40
N ASN A 118 11.44 0.29 1.43
CA ASN A 118 11.45 -1.17 1.44
C ASN A 118 10.93 -1.75 2.75
N GLU A 119 11.18 -1.11 3.90
CA GLU A 119 10.59 -1.54 5.18
C GLU A 119 9.07 -1.33 5.17
N LEU A 120 8.57 -0.19 4.65
CA LEU A 120 7.14 0.02 4.44
C LEU A 120 6.53 -1.07 3.54
N MET A 121 7.20 -1.41 2.43
CA MET A 121 6.78 -2.49 1.53
C MET A 121 6.74 -3.85 2.24
N ARG A 122 7.72 -4.14 3.11
CA ARG A 122 7.72 -5.36 3.92
C ARG A 122 6.54 -5.42 4.88
N ASP A 123 6.21 -4.30 5.53
CA ASP A 123 5.04 -4.23 6.40
C ASP A 123 3.74 -4.43 5.63
N ILE A 124 3.62 -3.83 4.43
CA ILE A 124 2.51 -4.10 3.52
C ILE A 124 2.46 -5.57 3.12
N ASP A 125 3.58 -6.19 2.78
CA ASP A 125 3.62 -7.62 2.43
C ASP A 125 3.19 -8.51 3.60
N LYS A 126 3.54 -8.15 4.85
CA LYS A 126 3.03 -8.85 6.04
C LYS A 126 1.50 -8.75 6.13
N VAL A 127 0.93 -7.56 5.91
CA VAL A 127 -0.53 -7.35 5.87
C VAL A 127 -1.19 -8.20 4.78
N LEU A 128 -0.63 -8.19 3.56
CA LEU A 128 -1.18 -8.95 2.43
C LEU A 128 -1.07 -10.47 2.61
N ASN A 129 -0.20 -10.95 3.51
CA ASN A 129 -0.10 -12.35 3.86
C ASN A 129 -1.14 -12.80 4.91
N ILE A 130 -1.82 -11.88 5.61
CA ILE A 130 -2.80 -12.21 6.66
C ILE A 130 -3.89 -13.18 6.16
N PRO A 131 -4.55 -12.97 4.99
CA PRO A 131 -5.57 -13.91 4.50
C PRO A 131 -5.06 -15.35 4.34
N ARG A 132 -3.80 -15.51 3.91
CA ARG A 132 -3.16 -16.84 3.80
C ARG A 132 -2.92 -17.45 5.18
N LEU A 133 -2.50 -16.67 6.15
CA LEU A 133 -2.32 -17.10 7.54
C LEU A 133 -3.66 -17.57 8.16
N LEU A 134 -4.75 -16.86 7.86
CA LEU A 134 -6.09 -17.23 8.32
C LEU A 134 -6.57 -18.59 7.77
N VAL A 135 -6.25 -18.90 6.50
CA VAL A 135 -6.61 -20.19 5.88
C VAL A 135 -5.72 -21.33 6.38
N THR A 136 -4.43 -21.07 6.57
CA THR A 136 -3.44 -22.09 7.00
C THR A 136 -3.45 -22.33 8.51
N GLY A 137 -4.00 -21.41 9.29
CA GLY A 137 -3.98 -21.46 10.76
C GLY A 137 -2.62 -21.11 11.38
N GLN A 138 -1.59 -20.82 10.57
CA GLN A 138 -0.27 -20.41 11.04
C GLN A 138 -0.38 -18.98 11.60
N HIS A 139 0.08 -18.77 12.84
CA HIS A 139 -0.04 -17.50 13.58
C HIS A 139 -1.43 -17.16 14.12
N GLN A 140 -2.36 -18.12 14.22
CA GLN A 140 -3.45 -18.04 15.20
C GLN A 140 -2.89 -18.14 16.65
N ARG A 141 -1.93 -17.30 17.03
CA ARG A 141 -1.75 -16.92 18.44
C ARG A 141 -2.90 -15.99 18.75
N ILE A 142 -4.07 -16.57 18.96
CA ILE A 142 -5.20 -15.91 19.60
C ILE A 142 -4.75 -15.67 21.04
N THR A 143 -3.99 -14.60 21.28
CA THR A 143 -3.46 -14.26 22.61
C THR A 143 -4.50 -13.55 23.49
N SER A 144 -5.76 -13.47 23.04
CA SER A 144 -6.89 -13.69 23.95
C SER A 144 -7.91 -14.70 23.41
N ALA A 145 -7.60 -15.97 23.63
CA ALA A 145 -8.55 -17.07 23.48
C ALA A 145 -9.66 -17.09 24.58
N SER A 146 -9.64 -16.18 25.56
CA SER A 146 -10.54 -16.22 26.73
C SER A 146 -11.99 -15.83 26.41
N GLN A 147 -12.22 -14.97 25.42
CA GLN A 147 -13.57 -14.63 24.90
C GLN A 147 -13.94 -15.40 23.63
N PHE A 148 -12.93 -15.84 22.86
CA PHE A 148 -13.07 -16.64 21.63
C PHE A 148 -14.06 -17.80 21.81
N PHE A 149 -14.10 -18.37 23.03
CA PHE A 149 -14.98 -19.47 23.41
C PHE A 149 -15.52 -19.39 24.86
N ALA A 150 -16.28 -18.34 25.21
CA ALA A 150 -17.47 -18.57 26.06
C ALA A 150 -18.51 -19.44 25.32
N MET A 151 -18.31 -19.68 24.02
CA MET A 151 -18.66 -20.93 23.34
C MET A 151 -17.82 -22.12 23.84
N GLN A 152 -18.13 -22.59 25.04
CA GLN A 152 -18.28 -24.04 25.20
C GLN A 152 -19.51 -24.38 26.06
N LYS A 153 -20.06 -23.44 26.85
CA LYS A 153 -21.21 -23.74 27.73
C LYS A 153 -22.60 -23.69 27.06
N ASN A 154 -22.84 -22.92 25.97
CA ASN A 154 -24.21 -22.73 25.42
C ASN A 154 -24.41 -23.06 23.92
N GLY A 155 -23.71 -24.07 23.39
CA GLY A 155 -24.23 -24.94 22.32
C GLY A 155 -24.69 -24.36 20.96
N ARG A 156 -24.30 -23.16 20.53
CA ARG A 156 -24.61 -22.65 19.18
C ARG A 156 -23.44 -21.86 18.59
N SER A 157 -22.61 -22.49 17.76
CA SER A 157 -21.40 -21.88 17.18
C SER A 157 -21.71 -20.94 16.01
N ALA A 158 -21.14 -19.73 16.04
CA ALA A 158 -21.32 -18.66 15.06
C ALA A 158 -20.02 -18.28 14.31
N ILE A 159 -18.89 -18.96 14.54
CA ILE A 159 -17.62 -18.68 13.84
C ILE A 159 -17.02 -20.02 13.40
N LYS A 160 -16.54 -20.11 12.15
CA LYS A 160 -15.89 -21.33 11.62
C LYS A 160 -14.44 -21.39 12.11
N SER A 161 -14.03 -22.53 12.66
CA SER A 161 -12.66 -22.79 13.12
C SER A 161 -11.64 -22.93 11.99
N ARG A 162 -12.10 -23.20 10.76
CA ARG A 162 -11.28 -23.31 9.57
C ARG A 162 -11.90 -22.52 8.43
N LEU A 163 -11.17 -21.55 7.92
CA LEU A 163 -11.57 -20.72 6.78
C LEU A 163 -11.05 -21.33 5.48
N SER A 164 -11.91 -21.34 4.48
CA SER A 164 -11.54 -21.69 3.11
C SER A 164 -10.88 -20.49 2.41
N VAL A 165 -10.17 -20.77 1.31
CA VAL A 165 -9.67 -19.74 0.39
C VAL A 165 -10.82 -18.86 -0.13
N ASP A 166 -12.01 -19.43 -0.34
CA ASP A 166 -13.19 -18.67 -0.78
C ASP A 166 -13.68 -17.70 0.31
N ASP A 167 -13.65 -18.12 1.58
CA ASP A 167 -14.13 -17.31 2.72
C ASP A 167 -13.31 -16.02 2.90
N VAL A 168 -12.02 -16.05 2.56
CA VAL A 168 -11.11 -14.90 2.68
C VAL A 168 -10.95 -14.11 1.37
N LYS A 169 -11.54 -14.54 0.26
CA LYS A 169 -11.19 -13.99 -1.06
C LYS A 169 -11.57 -12.52 -1.23
N ASN A 170 -12.78 -12.13 -0.84
CA ASN A 170 -13.20 -10.72 -0.89
C ASN A 170 -12.34 -9.86 0.05
N LEU A 171 -12.06 -10.37 1.26
CA LEU A 171 -11.21 -9.69 2.24
C LEU A 171 -9.78 -9.50 1.71
N ASN A 172 -9.21 -10.51 1.08
CA ASN A 172 -7.89 -10.42 0.46
C ASN A 172 -7.84 -9.30 -0.59
N CYS A 173 -8.85 -9.22 -1.46
CA CYS A 173 -8.94 -8.11 -2.42
C CYS A 173 -9.11 -6.75 -1.73
N ALA A 174 -9.90 -6.65 -0.66
CA ALA A 174 -10.06 -5.42 0.10
C ALA A 174 -8.73 -4.95 0.73
N LEU A 175 -7.95 -5.86 1.33
CA LEU A 175 -6.62 -5.55 1.86
C LEU A 175 -5.67 -5.08 0.75
N HIS A 176 -5.69 -5.74 -0.41
CA HIS A 176 -4.91 -5.31 -1.57
C HIS A 176 -5.27 -3.88 -2.04
N LEU A 177 -6.55 -3.52 -2.01
CA LEU A 177 -7.03 -2.17 -2.36
C LEU A 177 -6.63 -1.13 -1.31
N ILE A 178 -6.75 -1.47 -0.02
CA ILE A 178 -6.34 -0.61 1.10
C ILE A 178 -4.82 -0.38 1.06
N SER A 179 -4.02 -1.45 1.02
CA SER A 179 -2.57 -1.36 1.03
C SER A 179 -2.02 -0.62 -0.20
N CYS A 180 -2.59 -0.83 -1.39
CA CYS A 180 -2.14 -0.07 -2.57
C CYS A 180 -2.51 1.41 -2.46
N ASN A 181 -3.67 1.75 -1.87
CA ASN A 181 -4.07 3.13 -1.65
C ASN A 181 -3.17 3.83 -0.62
N VAL A 182 -2.85 3.17 0.49
CA VAL A 182 -1.92 3.73 1.49
C VAL A 182 -0.54 3.95 0.87
N LEU A 183 -0.01 2.96 0.14
CA LEU A 183 1.30 3.11 -0.51
C LEU A 183 1.30 4.22 -1.57
N ALA A 184 0.21 4.33 -2.34
CA ALA A 184 -0.01 5.39 -3.31
C ALA A 184 0.03 6.78 -2.65
N LYS A 185 -0.69 6.94 -1.53
CA LYS A 185 -0.70 8.16 -0.74
C LYS A 185 0.68 8.50 -0.19
N THR A 186 1.32 7.53 0.45
CA THR A 186 2.66 7.71 1.03
C THR A 186 3.69 8.04 -0.04
N THR A 187 3.63 7.43 -1.22
CA THR A 187 4.55 7.74 -2.34
C THR A 187 4.40 9.20 -2.79
N ALA A 188 3.18 9.69 -2.96
CA ALA A 188 2.95 11.08 -3.32
C ALA A 188 3.45 12.04 -2.24
N ASN A 189 3.19 11.74 -0.96
CA ASN A 189 3.68 12.56 0.16
C ASN A 189 5.22 12.57 0.24
N ILE A 190 5.89 11.44 -0.05
CA ILE A 190 7.36 11.36 -0.13
C ILE A 190 7.88 12.31 -1.21
N ILE A 191 7.26 12.27 -2.40
CA ILE A 191 7.64 13.15 -3.51
C ILE A 191 7.40 14.61 -3.12
N GLU A 192 6.24 14.94 -2.55
CA GLU A 192 5.90 16.30 -2.12
C GLU A 192 6.90 16.85 -1.09
N THR A 193 7.22 16.05 -0.07
CA THR A 193 8.03 16.50 1.06
C THR A 193 9.53 16.51 0.76
N TYR A 194 10.00 15.56 -0.07
CA TYR A 194 11.43 15.31 -0.26
C TYR A 194 11.89 15.46 -1.73
N ALA A 195 11.08 16.05 -2.61
CA ALA A 195 11.37 16.23 -4.05
C ALA A 195 12.80 16.72 -4.31
N GLU A 196 13.26 17.73 -3.58
CA GLU A 196 14.60 18.32 -3.75
C GLU A 196 15.71 17.29 -3.50
N ASN A 197 15.60 16.56 -2.39
CA ASN A 197 16.62 15.63 -1.92
C ASN A 197 16.59 14.28 -2.63
N LEU A 198 15.49 13.91 -3.30
CA LEU A 198 15.38 12.64 -4.02
C LEU A 198 16.27 12.64 -5.28
N THR A 199 16.86 11.51 -5.62
CA THR A 199 17.49 11.30 -6.94
C THR A 199 16.44 10.81 -7.94
N PRO A 200 16.63 11.02 -9.26
CA PRO A 200 15.74 10.45 -10.29
C PRO A 200 15.51 8.96 -10.11
N THR A 201 16.59 8.21 -9.85
CA THR A 201 16.54 6.75 -9.62
C THR A 201 15.67 6.36 -8.42
N GLU A 202 15.67 7.14 -7.34
CA GLU A 202 14.80 6.87 -6.18
C GLU A 202 13.34 7.19 -6.50
N ILE A 203 13.06 8.29 -7.21
CA ILE A 203 11.70 8.65 -7.65
C ILE A 203 11.14 7.54 -8.55
N GLU A 204 11.92 7.10 -9.54
CA GLU A 204 11.56 5.97 -10.40
C GLU A 204 11.32 4.70 -9.60
N TYR A 205 12.18 4.39 -8.64
CA TYR A 205 12.05 3.20 -7.82
C TYR A 205 10.75 3.18 -7.01
N ILE A 206 10.48 4.22 -6.20
CA ILE A 206 9.29 4.24 -5.34
C ILE A 206 7.99 4.23 -6.16
N THR A 207 7.96 4.99 -7.27
CA THR A 207 6.77 5.06 -8.14
C THR A 207 6.55 3.75 -8.89
N GLN A 208 7.62 3.11 -9.37
CA GLN A 208 7.53 1.81 -10.03
C GLN A 208 7.08 0.71 -9.08
N GLN A 209 7.59 0.66 -7.83
CA GLN A 209 7.13 -0.33 -6.85
C GLN A 209 5.64 -0.15 -6.52
N THR A 210 5.20 1.08 -6.32
CA THR A 210 3.79 1.41 -6.09
C THR A 210 2.92 1.01 -7.29
N ARG A 211 3.37 1.28 -8.51
CA ARG A 211 2.69 0.85 -9.74
C ARG A 211 2.58 -0.67 -9.85
N LEU A 212 3.62 -1.41 -9.47
CA LEU A 212 3.61 -2.88 -9.46
C LEU A 212 2.56 -3.41 -8.47
N LEU A 213 2.45 -2.82 -7.29
CA LEU A 213 1.41 -3.18 -6.33
C LEU A 213 0.01 -2.86 -6.88
N MET A 214 -0.19 -1.70 -7.49
CA MET A 214 -1.46 -1.36 -8.15
C MET A 214 -1.83 -2.36 -9.26
N LEU A 215 -0.86 -2.79 -10.08
CA LEU A 215 -1.07 -3.80 -11.10
C LEU A 215 -1.46 -5.15 -10.50
N LYS A 216 -0.79 -5.58 -9.42
CA LYS A 216 -1.14 -6.79 -8.67
C LYS A 216 -2.57 -6.72 -8.16
N THR A 217 -2.96 -5.60 -7.55
CA THR A 217 -4.32 -5.37 -7.05
C THR A 217 -5.35 -5.34 -8.19
N LEU A 218 -5.04 -4.71 -9.32
CA LEU A 218 -5.90 -4.70 -10.51
C LEU A 218 -6.17 -6.12 -11.03
N ASN A 219 -5.16 -6.98 -11.03
CA ASN A 219 -5.31 -8.37 -11.43
C ASN A 219 -6.23 -9.14 -10.46
N PHE A 220 -6.15 -8.90 -9.15
CA PHE A 220 -7.08 -9.47 -8.18
C PHE A 220 -8.54 -9.03 -8.41
N VAL A 221 -8.77 -7.74 -8.65
CA VAL A 221 -10.11 -7.21 -8.96
C VAL A 221 -10.68 -7.88 -10.21
N ARG A 222 -9.86 -8.00 -11.27
CA ARG A 222 -10.25 -8.66 -12.52
C ARG A 222 -10.54 -10.14 -12.32
N GLU A 223 -9.71 -10.86 -11.58
CA GLU A 223 -9.93 -12.28 -11.28
C GLU A 223 -11.27 -12.50 -10.58
N LEU A 224 -11.58 -11.68 -9.57
CA LEU A 224 -12.88 -11.71 -8.88
C LEU A 224 -14.04 -11.40 -9.82
N GLN A 225 -13.89 -10.44 -10.71
CA GLN A 225 -14.90 -10.09 -11.71
C GLN A 225 -15.16 -11.27 -12.68
N HIS A 226 -14.11 -11.96 -13.13
CA HIS A 226 -14.23 -13.11 -14.02
C HIS A 226 -14.90 -14.32 -13.34
N LEU A 227 -14.56 -14.60 -12.08
CA LEU A 227 -15.16 -15.71 -11.33
C LEU A 227 -16.65 -15.48 -11.07
N LYS A 228 -17.04 -14.24 -10.76
CA LYS A 228 -18.45 -13.90 -10.54
C LYS A 228 -19.25 -13.97 -11.84
N ARG A 229 -18.68 -13.49 -12.95
CA ARG A 229 -19.30 -13.63 -14.29
C ARG A 229 -19.54 -15.08 -14.71
N THR A 230 -18.62 -15.99 -14.38
CA THR A 230 -18.76 -17.42 -14.74
C THR A 230 -19.76 -18.16 -13.83
N ALA A 231 -19.89 -17.75 -12.57
CA ALA A 231 -20.89 -18.27 -11.64
C ALA A 231 -22.32 -17.77 -11.91
N GLU A 232 -22.47 -16.55 -12.46
CA GLU A 232 -23.75 -15.88 -12.70
C GLU A 232 -24.45 -16.28 -14.02
N ASN A 233 -23.99 -17.32 -14.73
CA ASN A 233 -24.74 -17.94 -15.84
C ASN A 233 -26.05 -18.67 -15.40
N ALA A 234 -26.50 -18.46 -14.15
CA ALA A 234 -27.79 -18.90 -13.65
C ALA A 234 -28.43 -17.81 -12.76
N ALA A 235 -29.31 -17.01 -13.37
CA ALA A 235 -30.53 -16.44 -12.77
C ALA A 235 -30.57 -15.06 -12.08
N GLU A 236 -29.52 -14.25 -11.93
CA GLU A 236 -29.70 -12.85 -11.45
C GLU A 236 -28.77 -11.81 -12.11
N PRO A 237 -29.30 -10.63 -12.52
CA PRO A 237 -28.49 -9.55 -13.07
C PRO A 237 -27.83 -8.74 -11.94
N ASN A 238 -26.69 -9.17 -11.43
CA ASN A 238 -25.94 -8.41 -10.42
C ASN A 238 -25.11 -7.27 -11.05
N ASN A 239 -25.79 -6.35 -11.73
CA ASN A 239 -25.17 -5.21 -12.44
C ASN A 239 -24.38 -4.29 -11.48
N GLY A 240 -24.75 -4.23 -10.19
CA GLY A 240 -24.14 -3.33 -9.20
C GLY A 240 -22.72 -3.70 -8.78
N LEU A 241 -22.43 -4.99 -8.57
CA LEU A 241 -21.08 -5.41 -8.16
C LEU A 241 -20.10 -5.39 -9.33
N TYR A 242 -20.57 -5.73 -10.54
CA TYR A 242 -19.76 -5.64 -11.76
C TYR A 242 -19.35 -4.19 -12.04
N THR A 243 -20.31 -3.26 -12.00
CA THR A 243 -20.05 -1.82 -12.20
C THR A 243 -19.12 -1.27 -11.13
N ALA A 244 -19.31 -1.62 -9.85
CA ALA A 244 -18.38 -1.22 -8.78
C ALA A 244 -16.96 -1.78 -9.00
N SER A 245 -16.83 -3.03 -9.44
CA SER A 245 -15.52 -3.65 -9.75
C SER A 245 -14.84 -2.96 -10.93
N TYR A 246 -15.62 -2.56 -11.94
CA TYR A 246 -15.13 -1.79 -13.08
C TYR A 246 -14.63 -0.40 -12.66
N VAL A 247 -15.39 0.31 -11.81
CA VAL A 247 -14.97 1.61 -11.26
C VAL A 247 -13.64 1.49 -10.52
N LEU A 248 -13.45 0.46 -9.70
CA LEU A 248 -12.16 0.20 -9.04
C LEU A 248 -11.03 -0.08 -10.03
N ALA A 249 -11.29 -0.89 -11.05
CA ALA A 249 -10.30 -1.21 -12.05
C ALA A 249 -9.85 0.04 -12.84
N GLU A 250 -10.77 0.93 -13.20
CA GLU A 250 -10.45 2.22 -13.82
C GLU A 250 -9.76 3.17 -12.84
N GLY A 251 -10.21 3.23 -11.58
CA GLY A 251 -9.55 4.00 -10.52
C GLY A 251 -8.07 3.64 -10.34
N LEU A 252 -7.75 2.34 -10.32
CA LEU A 252 -6.36 1.85 -10.25
C LEU A 252 -5.53 2.27 -11.46
N ARG A 253 -6.10 2.24 -12.68
CA ARG A 253 -5.40 2.67 -13.90
C ARG A 253 -5.11 4.18 -13.86
N ASN A 254 -6.10 4.97 -13.44
CA ASN A 254 -5.96 6.41 -13.32
C ASN A 254 -4.93 6.79 -12.25
N MET A 255 -4.98 6.16 -11.07
CA MET A 255 -3.94 6.33 -10.02
C MET A 255 -2.55 6.02 -10.58
N ALA A 256 -2.38 4.87 -11.24
CA ALA A 256 -1.09 4.49 -11.80
C ALA A 256 -0.58 5.49 -12.84
N SER A 257 -1.45 5.97 -13.74
CA SER A 257 -1.11 6.95 -14.77
C SER A 257 -0.69 8.29 -14.16
N GLU A 258 -1.50 8.85 -13.27
CA GLU A 258 -1.22 10.15 -12.62
C GLU A 258 0.05 10.09 -11.77
N LEU A 259 0.29 9.00 -11.03
CA LEU A 259 1.51 8.82 -10.25
C LEU A 259 2.77 8.82 -11.14
N MET A 260 2.71 8.14 -12.29
CA MET A 260 3.82 8.15 -13.25
C MET A 260 4.04 9.53 -13.87
N GLN A 261 2.97 10.30 -14.11
CA GLN A 261 3.11 11.69 -14.58
C GLN A 261 3.73 12.59 -13.53
N ILE A 262 3.39 12.42 -12.26
CA ILE A 262 4.04 13.11 -11.14
C ILE A 262 5.54 12.78 -11.15
N ALA A 263 5.90 11.49 -11.23
CA ALA A 263 7.29 11.05 -11.27
C ALA A 263 8.08 11.72 -12.40
N VAL A 264 7.57 11.68 -13.64
CA VAL A 264 8.21 12.32 -14.80
C VAL A 264 8.35 13.82 -14.61
N THR A 265 7.31 14.48 -14.06
CA THR A 265 7.36 15.92 -13.82
C THR A 265 8.43 16.27 -12.79
N THR A 266 8.52 15.52 -11.69
CA THR A 266 9.54 15.71 -10.65
C THR A 266 10.95 15.44 -11.17
N ILE A 267 11.14 14.41 -12.00
CA ILE A 267 12.45 14.12 -12.62
C ILE A 267 12.87 15.24 -13.56
N ASN A 268 11.96 15.73 -14.40
CA ASN A 268 12.24 16.81 -15.36
C ASN A 268 12.53 18.17 -14.71
N GLN A 269 12.18 18.35 -13.43
CA GLN A 269 12.55 19.54 -12.66
C GLN A 269 14.00 19.51 -12.17
N LYS A 270 14.64 18.33 -12.17
CA LYS A 270 16.03 18.19 -11.72
C LYS A 270 17.00 18.63 -12.81
N PRO A 271 18.19 19.13 -12.43
CA PRO A 271 19.22 19.40 -13.41
C PRO A 271 19.56 18.14 -14.22
N PRO A 272 20.06 18.28 -15.46
CA PRO A 272 20.49 17.15 -16.27
C PRO A 272 21.58 16.34 -15.55
N LEU A 273 21.51 15.02 -15.64
CA LEU A 273 22.60 14.14 -15.24
C LEU A 273 23.64 14.07 -16.37
N ILE A 274 24.88 14.40 -16.04
CA ILE A 274 26.04 14.28 -16.92
C ILE A 274 27.06 13.32 -16.30
N VAL A 275 27.93 12.78 -17.14
CA VAL A 275 29.08 11.98 -16.69
C VAL A 275 30.31 12.88 -16.73
N LYS A 276 30.97 13.06 -15.60
CA LYS A 276 32.20 13.86 -15.49
C LYS A 276 33.35 12.99 -14.98
N GLU A 277 34.51 13.18 -15.59
CA GLU A 277 35.75 12.51 -15.20
C GLU A 277 36.38 13.22 -14.00
N VAL A 278 36.84 12.44 -13.02
CA VAL A 278 37.52 12.97 -11.83
C VAL A 278 38.96 13.35 -12.20
N ALA A 279 39.34 14.61 -11.97
CA ALA A 279 40.64 15.13 -12.38
C ALA A 279 41.82 14.73 -11.47
N PHE A 280 41.57 14.28 -10.24
CA PHE A 280 42.60 13.99 -9.24
C PHE A 280 42.20 12.88 -8.27
N ASN A 281 43.20 12.23 -7.66
CA ASN A 281 42.96 11.25 -6.59
C ASN A 281 42.52 11.99 -5.32
N GLY A 282 41.41 11.58 -4.70
CA GLY A 282 40.92 12.26 -3.50
C GLY A 282 39.71 11.61 -2.84
N THR A 283 39.16 12.28 -1.83
CA THR A 283 37.90 11.86 -1.20
C THR A 283 36.71 12.35 -2.01
N LEU A 284 35.55 11.70 -1.85
CA LEU A 284 34.32 12.13 -2.50
C LEU A 284 33.89 13.55 -2.11
N GLN A 285 34.29 14.04 -0.93
CA GLN A 285 34.08 15.45 -0.56
C GLN A 285 34.92 16.42 -1.39
N GLN A 286 36.17 16.07 -1.67
CA GLN A 286 37.04 16.89 -2.52
C GLN A 286 36.53 16.88 -3.96
N VAL A 287 36.09 15.73 -4.47
CA VAL A 287 35.47 15.61 -5.80
C VAL A 287 34.17 16.41 -5.87
N ALA A 288 33.31 16.34 -4.85
CA ALA A 288 32.09 17.14 -4.80
C ALA A 288 32.37 18.66 -4.78
N HIS A 289 33.40 19.10 -4.06
CA HIS A 289 33.84 20.49 -4.09
C HIS A 289 34.40 20.89 -5.47
N ASP A 290 35.09 20.01 -6.19
CA ASP A 290 35.53 20.30 -7.56
C ASP A 290 34.35 20.40 -8.54
N PHE A 291 33.37 19.52 -8.41
CA PHE A 291 32.23 19.44 -9.33
C PHE A 291 31.21 20.54 -9.07
N TYR A 292 30.82 20.75 -7.82
CA TYR A 292 29.71 21.61 -7.42
C TYR A 292 30.14 22.86 -6.66
N ARG A 293 31.44 23.03 -6.36
CA ARG A 293 31.94 24.04 -5.43
C ARG A 293 31.36 23.94 -4.01
N ASP A 294 30.73 22.81 -3.68
CA ASP A 294 30.18 22.51 -2.37
C ASP A 294 30.50 21.06 -1.96
N TYR A 295 31.27 20.91 -0.89
CA TYR A 295 31.65 19.60 -0.34
C TYR A 295 30.47 18.86 0.32
N ARG A 296 29.43 19.60 0.74
CA ARG A 296 28.26 19.02 1.44
C ARG A 296 27.43 18.13 0.53
N ARG A 297 27.53 18.34 -0.79
CA ARG A 297 26.87 17.51 -1.82
C ARG A 297 27.57 16.18 -2.11
N SER A 298 28.60 15.83 -1.35
CA SER A 298 29.23 14.51 -1.43
C SER A 298 28.27 13.35 -1.15
N SER A 299 27.29 13.53 -0.26
CA SER A 299 26.24 12.53 -0.02
C SER A 299 25.33 12.33 -1.24
N GLU A 300 25.02 13.40 -1.95
CA GLU A 300 24.25 13.36 -3.19
C GLU A 300 25.05 12.66 -4.30
N LEU A 301 26.33 13.02 -4.45
CA LEU A 301 27.23 12.37 -5.40
C LEU A 301 27.37 10.87 -5.12
N LEU A 302 27.40 10.47 -3.85
CA LEU A 302 27.40 9.05 -3.45
C LEU A 302 26.10 8.35 -3.84
N ARG A 303 24.94 9.00 -3.65
CA ARG A 303 23.63 8.44 -3.99
C ARG A 303 23.43 8.29 -5.50
N LEU A 304 23.98 9.20 -6.30
CA LEU A 304 24.01 9.09 -7.77
C LEU A 304 24.95 7.97 -8.25
N ASN A 305 25.95 7.60 -7.45
CA ASN A 305 26.98 6.62 -7.78
C ASN A 305 27.06 5.49 -6.74
N PRO A 306 26.01 4.66 -6.60
CA PRO A 306 25.94 3.62 -5.56
C PRO A 306 26.99 2.53 -5.71
N GLN A 307 27.68 2.45 -6.85
CA GLN A 307 28.82 1.56 -7.08
C GLN A 307 30.07 1.91 -6.24
N ILE A 308 30.16 3.13 -5.72
CA ILE A 308 31.29 3.58 -4.90
C ILE A 308 31.23 2.89 -3.53
N ARG A 309 32.18 1.99 -3.29
CA ARG A 309 32.31 1.29 -2.00
C ARG A 309 33.14 2.05 -0.98
N GLN A 310 34.11 2.84 -1.44
CA GLN A 310 35.06 3.56 -0.60
C GLN A 310 35.00 5.06 -0.90
N PRO A 311 34.11 5.82 -0.24
CA PRO A 311 33.98 7.27 -0.47
C PRO A 311 35.25 8.06 -0.11
N ASN A 312 36.15 7.47 0.67
CA ASN A 312 37.39 8.12 1.10
C ASN A 312 38.51 8.02 0.06
N TRP A 313 38.34 7.25 -1.02
CA TRP A 313 39.35 7.11 -2.06
C TRP A 313 38.70 6.93 -3.43
N ILE A 314 38.81 7.97 -4.26
CA ILE A 314 38.38 8.01 -5.65
C ILE A 314 39.61 8.26 -6.51
N GLU A 315 39.82 7.42 -7.52
CA GLU A 315 40.95 7.51 -8.45
C GLU A 315 40.67 8.55 -9.55
N ALA A 316 41.69 9.27 -9.97
CA ALA A 316 41.66 10.13 -11.14
C ALA A 316 41.30 9.31 -12.38
N GLY A 317 40.49 9.88 -13.27
CA GLY A 317 39.93 9.17 -14.41
C GLY A 317 38.63 8.40 -14.11
N THR A 318 38.20 8.31 -12.84
CA THR A 318 36.91 7.70 -12.52
C THR A 318 35.77 8.52 -13.14
N LEU A 319 34.85 7.85 -13.83
CA LEU A 319 33.65 8.47 -14.39
C LEU A 319 32.52 8.46 -13.35
N LEU A 320 32.01 9.63 -13.00
CA LEU A 320 30.94 9.80 -12.03
C LEU A 320 29.73 10.49 -12.64
N ASN A 321 28.54 10.01 -12.31
CA ASN A 321 27.28 10.68 -12.59
C ASN A 321 27.16 11.89 -11.65
N CYS A 322 26.98 13.08 -12.21
CA CYS A 322 26.76 14.31 -11.45
C CYS A 322 25.71 15.18 -12.15
N TYR A 323 25.12 16.11 -11.43
CA TYR A 323 24.26 17.11 -12.04
C TYR A 323 25.09 18.14 -12.81
N SER A 324 24.59 18.61 -13.95
CA SER A 324 25.14 19.78 -14.63
C SER A 324 24.57 21.04 -13.97
N GLU A 325 25.31 21.58 -13.02
CA GLU A 325 25.02 22.87 -12.39
C GLU A 325 26.10 23.91 -12.69
#